data_AF-A0A1D9GKP2-F1
#
_entry.id   AF-A0A1D9GKP2-F1
#
_cell.length_a   1.000
_cell.length_b   1.000
_cell.length_c   1.000
_cell.angle_alpha   90.00
_cell.angle_beta   90.00
_cell.angle_gamma   90.00
#
_symmetry.space_group_name_H-M   'P 1'
#
loop_
_entity.id
_entity.type
_entity.pdbx_description
1 polymer ?
#
loop_
_entity_poly.entity_id
_entity_poly.type
_entity_poly.pdbx_seq_one_letter_code
_entity_poly.pdbx_strand_id
1 'polypeptide(L)'
;MTEKAGTEDSRQKARAVQDMLLDALHAMRSLEEVEGLEKPGDSMQKGPEGLLNRLTSLTGSALRLGARATDTSLRVGRALISSQDQLRAMLTAGRSLKDIREVAGLTLSEMSEALNLKDKSVLEAIENGTATLSFELILRLAALIARNDPIPFIMRTTRHYNPEVWQALNDWGVGRLPLQFEREREFINIFRRHDDARTLTDEGFRKVLDFTRQSFEMSLHFVEEQERQVAELRATYEKGAETHEPPGTRNDKPSTK
;
A
#
# COMPACT_ATOMS: atom_id res chain seq x y z
N MET A 1 22.42 -22.82 26.13
CA MET A 1 23.44 -21.80 25.79
C MET A 1 22.92 -20.68 24.87
N THR A 2 21.63 -20.66 24.53
CA THR A 2 21.05 -19.77 23.50
C THR A 2 20.38 -18.48 24.02
N GLU A 3 20.08 -18.37 25.32
CA GLU A 3 19.41 -17.17 25.89
C GLU A 3 20.34 -15.98 26.10
N LYS A 4 21.63 -16.19 26.39
CA LYS A 4 22.59 -15.09 26.63
C LYS A 4 22.90 -14.28 25.36
N ALA A 5 22.82 -14.89 24.19
CA ALA A 5 23.16 -14.23 22.92
C ALA A 5 22.14 -13.15 22.49
N GLY A 6 20.84 -13.37 22.76
CA GLY A 6 19.79 -12.40 22.40
C GLY A 6 19.75 -11.16 23.29
N THR A 7 20.20 -11.29 24.54
CA THR A 7 20.27 -10.16 25.49
C THR A 7 21.48 -9.25 25.24
N GLU A 8 22.58 -9.79 24.72
CA GLU A 8 23.76 -9.01 24.34
C GLU A 8 23.53 -8.18 23.06
N ASP A 9 22.87 -8.77 22.04
CA ASP A 9 22.50 -8.06 20.80
C ASP A 9 21.54 -6.90 21.06
N SER A 10 20.56 -7.11 21.96
CA SER A 10 19.61 -6.06 22.35
C SER A 10 20.30 -4.90 23.11
N ARG A 11 21.31 -5.20 23.95
CA ARG A 11 22.12 -4.17 24.62
C ARG A 11 23.03 -3.42 23.66
N GLN A 12 23.58 -4.09 22.65
CA GLN A 12 24.40 -3.44 21.62
C GLN A 12 23.56 -2.48 20.76
N LYS A 13 22.35 -2.90 20.35
CA LYS A 13 21.40 -2.04 19.64
C LYS A 13 20.97 -0.83 20.46
N ALA A 14 20.68 -1.02 21.74
CA ALA A 14 20.34 0.08 22.64
C ALA A 14 21.48 1.11 22.77
N ARG A 15 22.74 0.65 22.84
CA ARG A 15 23.92 1.54 22.87
C ARG A 15 24.11 2.29 21.55
N ALA A 16 23.94 1.63 20.41
CA ALA A 16 24.04 2.28 19.10
C ALA A 16 22.97 3.38 18.90
N VAL A 17 21.75 3.15 19.40
CA VAL A 17 20.68 4.17 19.39
C VAL A 17 21.01 5.33 20.32
N GLN A 18 21.56 5.05 21.51
CA GLN A 18 21.97 6.07 22.47
C GLN A 18 23.09 6.96 21.90
N ASP A 19 24.11 6.38 21.28
CA ASP A 19 25.22 7.11 20.67
C ASP A 19 24.74 7.99 19.51
N MET A 20 23.83 7.47 18.67
CA MET A 20 23.23 8.24 17.59
C MET A 20 22.40 9.44 18.09
N LEU A 21 21.70 9.30 19.22
CA LEU A 21 20.95 10.40 19.82
C LEU A 21 21.88 11.45 20.45
N LEU A 22 22.98 11.04 21.07
CA LEU A 22 23.99 11.95 21.61
C LEU A 22 24.68 12.75 20.50
N ASP A 23 25.03 12.10 19.39
CA ASP A 23 25.58 12.78 18.21
C ASP A 23 24.59 13.78 17.60
N ALA A 24 23.29 13.44 17.53
CA ALA A 24 22.26 14.35 17.05
C ALA A 24 22.07 15.58 17.96
N LEU A 25 22.16 15.39 19.29
CA LEU A 25 22.09 16.48 20.26
C LEU A 25 23.33 17.40 20.18
N HIS A 26 24.52 16.82 19.97
CA HIS A 26 25.74 17.60 19.76
C HIS A 26 25.69 18.40 18.44
N ALA A 27 25.15 17.82 17.37
CA ALA A 27 24.97 18.51 16.10
C ALA A 27 23.99 19.70 16.22
N MET A 28 22.87 19.52 16.91
CA MET A 28 21.90 20.61 17.14
C MET A 28 22.50 21.75 17.97
N ARG A 29 23.27 21.42 19.02
CA ARG A 29 23.96 22.43 19.83
C ARG A 29 25.03 23.19 19.04
N SER A 30 25.74 22.52 18.13
CA SER A 30 26.73 23.18 17.27
C SER A 30 26.10 24.15 16.25
N LEU A 31 24.87 23.86 15.81
CA LEU A 31 24.13 24.77 14.92
C LEU A 31 23.65 26.01 15.68
N GLU A 32 23.22 25.86 16.94
CA GLU A 32 22.82 26.97 17.80
C GLU A 32 24.00 27.90 18.16
N GLU A 33 25.20 27.36 18.35
CA GLU A 33 26.43 28.15 18.55
C GLU A 33 26.86 28.91 17.29
N VAL A 34 26.57 28.39 16.09
CA VAL A 34 26.86 29.06 14.81
C VAL A 34 25.85 30.19 14.53
N GLU A 35 24.59 30.03 14.94
CA GLU A 35 23.55 31.06 14.78
C GLU A 35 23.78 32.27 15.72
N GLY A 36 24.48 32.07 16.85
CA GLY A 36 24.87 33.13 17.78
C GLY A 36 26.01 34.07 17.30
N LEU A 37 26.67 33.76 16.18
CA LEU A 37 27.78 34.54 15.64
C LEU A 37 27.40 35.50 14.49
N GLU A 38 26.16 35.47 14.00
CA GLU A 38 25.70 36.42 12.97
C GLU A 38 25.10 37.68 13.60
N LYS A 39 25.95 38.68 13.90
CA LYS A 39 25.51 40.06 14.15
C LYS A 39 25.39 40.84 12.83
N PRO A 40 24.37 41.71 12.66
CA PRO A 40 24.21 42.52 11.46
C PRO A 40 25.04 43.80 11.55
N GLY A 41 25.86 44.07 10.53
CA GLY A 41 26.66 45.28 10.46
C GLY A 41 27.45 45.46 9.16
N ASP A 42 26.87 46.25 8.26
CA ASP A 42 27.52 47.34 7.52
C ASP A 42 27.93 47.19 6.01
N SER A 43 27.65 48.29 5.31
CA SER A 43 28.18 48.80 4.05
C SER A 43 27.63 48.34 2.69
N MET A 44 26.69 49.17 2.25
CA MET A 44 26.36 49.64 0.91
C MET A 44 27.53 49.78 -0.09
N GLN A 45 27.48 49.06 -1.22
CA GLN A 45 27.81 49.59 -2.56
C GLN A 45 27.18 48.71 -3.66
N LYS A 46 26.16 49.26 -4.33
CA LYS A 46 25.44 48.63 -5.46
C LYS A 46 26.13 48.97 -6.77
N GLY A 47 26.67 47.94 -7.43
CA GLY A 47 27.00 47.94 -8.85
C GLY A 47 26.42 46.68 -9.52
N PRO A 48 26.04 46.74 -10.82
CA PRO A 48 25.49 45.59 -11.56
C PRO A 48 26.45 44.40 -11.66
N GLU A 49 27.73 44.61 -11.39
CA GLU A 49 28.76 43.56 -11.35
C GLU A 49 28.65 42.63 -10.14
N GLY A 50 28.01 43.07 -9.05
CA GLY A 50 27.83 42.26 -7.83
C GLY A 50 26.79 41.14 -7.96
N LEU A 51 25.81 41.29 -8.86
CA LEU A 51 24.79 40.26 -9.13
C LEU A 51 25.32 39.19 -10.10
N LEU A 52 26.10 39.61 -11.09
CA LEU A 52 26.77 38.71 -12.04
C LEU A 52 27.84 37.86 -11.34
N ASN A 53 28.62 38.45 -10.42
CA ASN A 53 29.57 37.68 -9.61
C ASN A 53 28.91 36.69 -8.63
N ARG A 54 27.68 36.98 -8.17
CA ARG A 54 26.91 36.03 -7.36
C ARG A 54 26.38 34.86 -8.20
N LEU A 55 25.90 35.11 -9.41
CA LEU A 55 25.48 34.05 -10.35
C LEU A 55 26.65 33.16 -10.78
N THR A 56 27.81 33.73 -11.11
CA THR A 56 28.99 32.94 -11.50
C THR A 56 29.58 32.15 -10.33
N SER A 57 29.51 32.67 -9.10
CA SER A 57 29.91 31.93 -7.88
C SER A 57 28.99 30.75 -7.55
N LEU A 58 27.69 30.85 -7.89
CA LEU A 58 26.72 29.76 -7.75
C LEU A 58 26.92 28.67 -8.83
N THR A 59 27.27 29.05 -10.06
CA THR A 59 27.57 28.08 -11.13
C THR A 59 28.92 27.37 -10.90
N GLY A 60 29.92 28.04 -10.31
CA GLY A 60 31.22 27.46 -9.98
C GLY A 60 31.20 26.50 -8.78
N SER A 61 30.29 26.72 -7.82
CA SER A 61 30.18 25.89 -6.61
C SER A 61 29.28 24.66 -6.81
N ALA A 62 28.28 24.75 -7.68
CA ALA A 62 27.44 23.60 -8.06
C ALA A 62 28.23 22.53 -8.84
N LEU A 63 29.21 22.93 -9.66
CA LEU A 63 30.05 22.02 -10.45
C LEU A 63 31.10 21.26 -9.63
N ARG A 64 31.54 21.81 -8.48
CA ARG A 64 32.49 21.11 -7.57
C ARG A 64 31.83 20.28 -6.47
N LEU A 65 30.52 20.45 -6.23
CA LEU A 65 29.71 19.55 -5.40
C LEU A 65 29.40 18.21 -6.10
N GLY A 66 29.58 18.12 -7.42
CA GLY A 66 29.34 16.91 -8.20
C GLY A 66 30.40 15.80 -8.07
N ALA A 67 31.55 16.04 -7.41
CA ALA A 67 32.66 15.08 -7.40
C ALA A 67 32.88 14.35 -6.05
N ARG A 68 32.20 14.73 -4.97
CA ARG A 68 32.41 14.11 -3.63
C ARG A 68 31.13 13.86 -2.80
N ALA A 69 29.96 13.88 -3.44
CA ALA A 69 28.69 13.69 -2.75
C ALA A 69 27.73 12.84 -3.59
N THR A 70 28.15 11.63 -3.95
CA THR A 70 27.31 10.68 -4.70
C THR A 70 26.07 10.30 -3.90
N ASP A 71 26.19 10.07 -2.59
CA ASP A 71 25.06 9.55 -1.80
C ASP A 71 24.04 10.60 -1.37
N THR A 72 24.45 11.81 -1.00
CA THR A 72 23.52 12.86 -0.54
C THR A 72 22.74 13.48 -1.69
N SER A 73 23.37 13.71 -2.86
CA SER A 73 22.67 14.20 -4.06
C SER A 73 21.65 13.17 -4.59
N LEU A 74 21.99 11.88 -4.59
CA LEU A 74 21.07 10.80 -4.94
C LEU A 74 19.89 10.69 -3.96
N ARG A 75 20.11 10.85 -2.66
CA ARG A 75 19.03 10.83 -1.65
C ARG A 75 18.07 12.01 -1.82
N VAL A 76 18.59 13.21 -2.04
CA VAL A 76 17.74 14.40 -2.27
C VAL A 76 16.97 14.28 -3.58
N GLY A 77 17.61 13.81 -4.66
CA GLY A 77 16.93 13.54 -5.93
C GLY A 77 15.85 12.47 -5.79
N ARG A 78 16.12 11.38 -5.06
CA ARG A 78 15.15 10.32 -4.79
C ARG A 78 13.97 10.81 -3.95
N ALA A 79 14.22 11.64 -2.93
CA ALA A 79 13.18 12.22 -2.10
C ALA A 79 12.23 13.13 -2.92
N LEU A 80 12.79 13.95 -3.81
CA LEU A 80 12.01 14.80 -4.72
C LEU A 80 11.17 14.01 -5.73
N ILE A 81 11.71 12.91 -6.27
CA ILE A 81 10.95 12.03 -7.16
C ILE A 81 9.82 11.33 -6.38
N SER A 82 10.13 10.79 -5.20
CA SER A 82 9.12 10.12 -4.37
C SER A 82 7.99 11.06 -3.93
N SER A 83 8.28 12.34 -3.67
CA SER A 83 7.25 13.31 -3.31
C SER A 83 6.37 13.67 -4.50
N GLN A 84 6.92 13.76 -5.71
CA GLN A 84 6.12 13.94 -6.94
C GLN A 84 5.24 12.72 -7.22
N ASP A 85 5.77 11.52 -7.08
CA ASP A 85 4.99 10.29 -7.24
C ASP A 85 3.90 10.17 -6.18
N GLN A 86 4.18 10.57 -4.94
CA GLN A 86 3.18 10.64 -3.87
C GLN A 86 2.08 11.65 -4.18
N LEU A 87 2.40 12.86 -4.66
CA LEU A 87 1.40 13.86 -5.05
C LEU A 87 0.52 13.35 -6.20
N ARG A 88 1.11 12.67 -7.19
CA ARG A 88 0.34 12.03 -8.28
C ARG A 88 -0.57 10.93 -7.74
N ALA A 89 -0.07 10.09 -6.85
CA ALA A 89 -0.84 9.04 -6.18
C ALA A 89 -2.02 9.63 -5.38
N MET A 90 -1.80 10.73 -4.67
CA MET A 90 -2.83 11.46 -3.93
C MET A 90 -3.88 12.09 -4.87
N LEU A 91 -3.46 12.69 -5.99
CA LEU A 91 -4.38 13.23 -7.00
C LEU A 91 -5.27 12.14 -7.61
N THR A 92 -4.69 10.99 -7.95
CA THR A 92 -5.46 9.84 -8.46
C THR A 92 -6.42 9.29 -7.40
N ALA A 93 -5.96 9.18 -6.15
CA ALA A 93 -6.79 8.72 -5.05
C ALA A 93 -7.93 9.69 -4.73
N GLY A 94 -7.68 11.00 -4.79
CA GLY A 94 -8.69 12.05 -4.60
C GLY A 94 -9.78 12.02 -5.68
N ARG A 95 -9.39 11.86 -6.95
CA ARG A 95 -10.35 11.64 -8.05
C ARG A 95 -11.16 10.37 -7.86
N SER A 96 -10.51 9.27 -7.48
CA SER A 96 -11.22 8.02 -7.18
C SER A 96 -12.20 8.19 -6.03
N LEU A 97 -11.88 8.99 -5.01
CA LEU A 97 -12.78 9.26 -3.89
C LEU A 97 -14.00 10.05 -4.34
N LYS A 98 -13.79 11.07 -5.18
CA LYS A 98 -14.85 11.85 -5.82
C LYS A 98 -15.78 10.96 -6.65
N ASP A 99 -15.22 10.10 -7.51
CA ASP A 99 -16.00 9.17 -8.33
C ASP A 99 -16.84 8.23 -7.45
N ILE A 100 -16.24 7.69 -6.38
CA ILE A 100 -16.93 6.81 -5.42
C ILE A 100 -18.08 7.56 -4.73
N ARG A 101 -17.87 8.82 -4.34
CA ARG A 101 -18.92 9.66 -3.74
C ARG A 101 -20.08 9.89 -4.71
N GLU A 102 -19.77 10.23 -5.96
CA GLU A 102 -20.77 10.49 -7.00
C GLU A 102 -21.56 9.22 -7.36
N VAL A 103 -20.88 8.07 -7.47
CA VAL A 103 -21.52 6.76 -7.67
C VAL A 103 -22.43 6.38 -6.49
N ALA A 104 -22.09 6.78 -5.27
CA ALA A 104 -22.94 6.61 -4.10
C ALA A 104 -24.14 7.57 -4.06
N GLY A 105 -24.27 8.48 -5.02
CA GLY A 105 -25.34 9.48 -5.08
C GLY A 105 -25.20 10.58 -4.03
N LEU A 106 -23.99 10.77 -3.46
CA LEU A 106 -23.72 11.74 -2.42
C LEU A 106 -23.13 13.03 -2.99
N THR A 107 -23.62 14.17 -2.54
CA THR A 107 -22.96 15.45 -2.72
C THR A 107 -21.77 15.58 -1.77
N LEU A 108 -20.85 16.50 -2.07
CA LEU A 108 -19.72 16.81 -1.18
C LEU A 108 -20.19 17.23 0.22
N SER A 109 -21.31 17.95 0.31
CA SER A 109 -21.90 18.36 1.59
C SER A 109 -22.45 17.17 2.38
N GLU A 110 -23.23 16.29 1.75
CA GLU A 110 -23.83 15.13 2.42
C GLU A 110 -22.75 14.15 2.91
N MET A 111 -21.72 13.93 2.09
CA MET A 111 -20.59 13.10 2.52
C MET A 111 -19.84 13.73 3.69
N SER A 112 -19.55 15.04 3.62
CA SER A 112 -18.87 15.75 4.70
C SER A 112 -19.64 15.67 6.02
N GLU A 113 -20.98 15.75 5.96
CA GLU A 113 -21.87 15.61 7.11
C GLU A 113 -21.87 14.17 7.64
N ALA A 114 -21.99 13.18 6.76
CA ALA A 114 -21.94 11.76 7.13
C ALA A 114 -20.59 11.35 7.76
N LEU A 115 -19.50 12.01 7.37
CA LEU A 115 -18.17 11.82 7.94
C LEU A 115 -17.93 12.63 9.23
N ASN A 116 -18.89 13.48 9.63
CA ASN A 116 -18.81 14.40 10.76
C ASN A 116 -17.58 15.30 10.69
N LEU A 117 -17.34 15.91 9.52
CA LEU A 117 -16.27 16.88 9.32
C LEU A 117 -16.73 18.28 9.74
N LYS A 118 -15.87 18.99 10.47
CA LYS A 118 -16.14 20.37 10.91
C LYS A 118 -16.17 21.37 9.75
N ASP A 119 -15.36 21.12 8.72
CA ASP A 119 -15.22 21.98 7.55
C ASP A 119 -15.26 21.13 6.28
N LYS A 120 -16.16 21.52 5.36
CA LYS A 120 -16.36 20.87 4.06
C LYS A 120 -15.15 21.05 3.14
N SER A 121 -14.40 22.14 3.32
CA SER A 121 -13.19 22.44 2.53
C SER A 121 -12.13 21.35 2.66
N VAL A 122 -12.11 20.63 3.79
CA VAL A 122 -11.19 19.52 4.04
C VAL A 122 -11.45 18.39 3.05
N LEU A 123 -12.72 18.01 2.85
CA LEU A 123 -13.09 16.96 1.91
C LEU A 123 -12.80 17.38 0.46
N GLU A 124 -13.04 18.65 0.12
CA GLU A 124 -12.69 19.20 -1.19
C GLU A 124 -11.18 19.17 -1.44
N ALA A 125 -10.36 19.55 -0.46
CA ALA A 125 -8.90 19.47 -0.56
C ALA A 125 -8.40 18.02 -0.72
N ILE A 126 -9.06 17.07 -0.06
CA ILE A 126 -8.75 15.64 -0.19
C ILE A 126 -9.09 15.13 -1.61
N GLU A 127 -10.28 15.45 -2.13
CA GLU A 127 -10.71 15.06 -3.48
C GLU A 127 -9.82 15.68 -4.56
N ASN A 128 -9.29 16.88 -4.31
CA ASN A 128 -8.33 17.56 -5.17
C ASN A 128 -6.88 17.09 -4.98
N GLY A 129 -6.61 16.13 -4.07
CA GLY A 129 -5.27 15.61 -3.81
C GLY A 129 -4.31 16.60 -3.14
N THR A 130 -4.82 17.69 -2.56
CA THR A 130 -4.02 18.72 -1.88
C THR A 130 -3.92 18.52 -0.36
N ALA A 131 -4.77 17.67 0.20
CA ALA A 131 -4.74 17.28 1.61
C ALA A 131 -4.64 15.75 1.78
N THR A 132 -4.07 15.32 2.90
CA THR A 132 -3.97 13.90 3.26
C THR A 132 -5.23 13.40 3.96
N LEU A 133 -5.45 12.08 3.91
CA LEU A 133 -6.49 11.41 4.71
C LEU A 133 -5.88 10.82 5.98
N SER A 134 -6.48 11.13 7.13
CA SER A 134 -6.17 10.41 8.37
C SER A 134 -6.69 8.99 8.30
N PHE A 135 -6.00 8.05 8.97
CA PHE A 135 -6.42 6.64 8.96
C PHE A 135 -7.84 6.45 9.52
N GLU A 136 -8.20 7.19 10.57
CA GLU A 136 -9.56 7.21 11.09
C GLU A 136 -10.59 7.63 10.02
N LEU A 137 -10.30 8.67 9.24
CA LEU A 137 -11.20 9.14 8.19
C LEU A 137 -11.32 8.11 7.05
N ILE A 138 -10.25 7.37 6.75
CA ILE A 138 -10.30 6.22 5.83
C ILE A 138 -11.25 5.14 6.35
N LEU A 139 -11.23 4.84 7.65
CA LEU A 139 -12.15 3.86 8.26
C LEU A 139 -13.61 4.36 8.21
N ARG A 140 -13.85 5.64 8.49
CA ARG A 140 -15.20 6.25 8.38
C ARG A 140 -15.70 6.23 6.94
N LEU A 141 -14.86 6.56 5.96
CA LEU A 141 -15.17 6.48 4.53
C LEU A 141 -15.50 5.04 4.09
N ALA A 142 -14.72 4.06 4.58
CA ALA A 142 -14.97 2.66 4.30
C ALA A 142 -16.34 2.22 4.85
N ALA A 143 -16.69 2.64 6.06
CA ALA A 143 -18.00 2.35 6.66
C ALA A 143 -19.16 3.01 5.90
N LEU A 144 -18.94 4.21 5.35
CA LEU A 144 -19.97 4.97 4.64
C LEU A 144 -20.25 4.41 3.23
N ILE A 145 -19.21 4.06 2.47
CA ILE A 145 -19.35 3.82 1.02
C ILE A 145 -19.04 2.38 0.61
N ALA A 146 -18.20 1.66 1.36
CA ALA A 146 -17.74 0.34 0.96
C ALA A 146 -18.72 -0.76 1.39
N ARG A 147 -19.91 -0.78 0.77
CA ARG A 147 -21.01 -1.73 1.09
C ARG A 147 -20.62 -3.19 0.94
N ASN A 148 -19.92 -3.52 -0.15
CA ASN A 148 -19.55 -4.89 -0.46
C ASN A 148 -18.20 -5.27 0.16
N ASP A 149 -17.23 -4.33 0.20
CA ASP A 149 -15.91 -4.66 0.75
C ASP A 149 -15.04 -3.48 1.19
N PRO A 150 -14.89 -3.26 2.51
CA PRO A 150 -14.08 -2.16 3.03
C PRO A 150 -12.57 -2.42 2.97
N ILE A 151 -12.11 -3.67 2.95
CA ILE A 151 -10.68 -3.98 3.16
C ILE A 151 -9.79 -3.49 1.99
N PRO A 152 -10.10 -3.81 0.72
CA PRO A 152 -9.31 -3.29 -0.39
C PRO A 152 -9.32 -1.76 -0.45
N PHE A 153 -10.44 -1.13 -0.09
CA PHE A 153 -10.54 0.32 -0.02
C PHE A 153 -9.60 0.87 1.04
N ILE A 154 -9.65 0.36 2.27
CA ILE A 154 -8.76 0.79 3.36
C ILE A 154 -7.29 0.61 2.98
N MET A 155 -6.92 -0.56 2.46
CA MET A 155 -5.53 -0.85 2.08
C MET A 155 -5.04 0.07 0.96
N ARG A 156 -5.84 0.22 -0.11
CA ARG A 156 -5.51 1.10 -1.24
C ARG A 156 -5.40 2.54 -0.75
N THR A 157 -6.40 3.07 -0.08
CA THR A 157 -6.44 4.47 0.35
C THR A 157 -5.31 4.78 1.34
N THR A 158 -5.03 3.86 2.29
CA THR A 158 -3.91 4.02 3.22
C THR A 158 -2.57 4.07 2.48
N ARG A 159 -2.36 3.21 1.49
CA ARG A 159 -1.13 3.22 0.67
C ARG A 159 -0.90 4.55 -0.06
N HIS A 160 -1.96 5.18 -0.59
CA HIS A 160 -1.83 6.41 -1.37
C HIS A 160 -1.69 7.67 -0.50
N TYR A 161 -2.37 7.71 0.65
CA TYR A 161 -2.39 8.90 1.51
C TYR A 161 -1.43 8.84 2.69
N ASN A 162 -1.10 7.65 3.18
CA ASN A 162 -0.28 7.46 4.38
C ASN A 162 0.68 6.26 4.23
N PRO A 163 1.79 6.42 3.49
CA PRO A 163 2.71 5.33 3.19
C PRO A 163 3.41 4.78 4.43
N GLU A 164 3.64 5.61 5.46
CA GLU A 164 4.21 5.19 6.74
C GLU A 164 3.27 4.25 7.50
N VAL A 165 1.98 4.60 7.59
CA VAL A 165 0.96 3.72 8.18
C VAL A 165 0.83 2.42 7.38
N TRP A 166 0.90 2.50 6.04
CA TRP A 166 0.90 1.30 5.20
C TRP A 166 2.10 0.38 5.49
N GLN A 167 3.30 0.94 5.67
CA GLN A 167 4.49 0.17 6.04
C GLN A 167 4.30 -0.54 7.38
N ALA A 168 3.84 0.19 8.41
CA ALA A 168 3.56 -0.40 9.72
C ALA A 168 2.52 -1.54 9.66
N LEU A 169 1.44 -1.37 8.90
CA LEU A 169 0.43 -2.42 8.68
C LEU A 169 1.00 -3.63 7.92
N ASN A 170 1.83 -3.38 6.92
CA ASN A 170 2.45 -4.43 6.13
C ASN A 170 3.45 -5.25 6.96
N ASP A 171 4.23 -4.59 7.82
CA ASP A 171 5.18 -5.24 8.74
C ASP A 171 4.44 -6.09 9.78
N TRP A 172 3.23 -5.68 10.16
CA TRP A 172 2.33 -6.45 11.01
C TRP A 172 1.61 -7.62 10.28
N GLY A 173 1.83 -7.77 8.97
CA GLY A 173 1.33 -8.89 8.18
C GLY A 173 0.00 -8.63 7.46
N VAL A 174 -0.59 -7.43 7.56
CA VAL A 174 -1.86 -7.06 6.91
C VAL A 174 -1.78 -7.16 5.37
N GLY A 175 -0.57 -7.05 4.81
CA GLY A 175 -0.33 -7.21 3.37
C GLY A 175 -0.46 -8.64 2.85
N ARG A 176 -0.55 -9.65 3.73
CA ARG A 176 -0.66 -11.06 3.36
C ARG A 176 -2.02 -11.59 3.82
N LEU A 177 -3.03 -11.52 2.97
CA LEU A 177 -4.28 -12.24 3.20
C LEU A 177 -4.10 -13.68 2.67
N PRO A 178 -4.13 -14.72 3.52
CA PRO A 178 -4.09 -16.10 3.04
C PRO A 178 -5.30 -16.39 2.13
N LEU A 179 -5.13 -17.27 1.14
CA LEU A 179 -6.17 -17.65 0.18
C LEU A 179 -7.49 -18.10 0.85
N GLN A 180 -7.41 -18.71 2.03
CA GLN A 180 -8.61 -19.09 2.81
C GLN A 180 -9.41 -17.87 3.26
N PHE A 181 -8.75 -16.79 3.69
CA PHE A 181 -9.43 -15.55 4.09
C PHE A 181 -10.07 -14.84 2.89
N GLU A 182 -9.47 -14.92 1.70
CA GLU A 182 -10.10 -14.40 0.48
C GLU A 182 -11.39 -15.17 0.15
N ARG A 183 -11.37 -16.50 0.29
CA ARG A 183 -12.56 -17.34 0.10
C ARG A 183 -13.65 -17.05 1.12
N GLU A 184 -13.30 -16.97 2.41
CA GLU A 184 -14.24 -16.59 3.47
C GLU A 184 -14.87 -15.21 3.25
N ARG A 185 -14.04 -14.26 2.78
CA ARG A 185 -14.48 -12.90 2.43
C ARG A 185 -15.51 -12.89 1.31
N GLU A 186 -15.38 -13.72 0.28
CA GLU A 186 -16.39 -13.79 -0.78
C GLU A 186 -17.78 -14.20 -0.23
N PHE A 187 -17.84 -15.12 0.74
CA PHE A 187 -19.11 -15.48 1.40
C PHE A 187 -19.69 -14.33 2.22
N ILE A 188 -18.85 -13.66 3.01
CA ILE A 188 -19.26 -12.49 3.79
C ILE A 188 -19.76 -11.38 2.85
N ASN A 189 -19.11 -11.23 1.69
CA ASN A 189 -19.49 -10.22 0.71
C ASN A 189 -20.88 -10.47 0.15
N ILE A 190 -21.23 -11.72 -0.19
CA ILE A 190 -22.60 -12.07 -0.62
C ILE A 190 -23.61 -11.55 0.39
N PHE A 191 -23.44 -11.86 1.67
CA PHE A 191 -24.33 -11.35 2.72
C PHE A 191 -24.34 -9.82 2.76
N ARG A 192 -23.17 -9.17 2.69
CA ARG A 192 -23.05 -7.71 2.78
C ARG A 192 -23.69 -6.95 1.62
N ARG A 193 -23.79 -7.54 0.41
CA ARG A 193 -24.38 -6.88 -0.76
C ARG A 193 -25.90 -6.73 -0.65
N HIS A 194 -26.54 -7.51 0.20
CA HIS A 194 -28.00 -7.57 0.30
C HIS A 194 -28.48 -6.84 1.56
N ASP A 195 -28.89 -5.58 1.40
CA ASP A 195 -29.39 -4.77 2.52
C ASP A 195 -30.67 -5.36 3.15
N ASP A 196 -31.49 -6.05 2.38
CA ASP A 196 -32.68 -6.77 2.88
C ASP A 196 -32.33 -7.81 3.94
N ALA A 197 -31.14 -8.42 3.86
CA ALA A 197 -30.71 -9.42 4.83
C ALA A 197 -30.48 -8.80 6.22
N ARG A 198 -30.24 -7.49 6.32
CA ARG A 198 -30.01 -6.75 7.57
C ARG A 198 -31.30 -6.31 8.26
N THR A 199 -32.41 -6.27 7.54
CA THR A 199 -33.72 -5.86 8.05
C THR A 199 -34.60 -7.06 8.43
N LEU A 200 -34.10 -8.28 8.22
CA LEU A 200 -34.79 -9.50 8.62
C LEU A 200 -35.01 -9.56 10.13
N THR A 201 -36.15 -10.11 10.52
CA THR A 201 -36.35 -10.55 11.90
C THR A 201 -35.40 -11.70 12.24
N ASP A 202 -35.13 -11.93 13.51
CA ASP A 202 -34.28 -13.04 13.96
C ASP A 202 -34.76 -14.39 13.41
N GLU A 203 -36.08 -14.60 13.33
CA GLU A 203 -36.70 -15.80 12.75
C GLU A 203 -36.46 -15.87 11.23
N GLY A 204 -36.63 -14.77 10.51
CA GLY A 204 -36.36 -14.69 9.08
C GLY A 204 -34.89 -14.95 8.76
N PHE A 205 -33.98 -14.36 9.52
CA PHE A 205 -32.56 -14.59 9.39
C PHE A 205 -32.19 -16.06 9.65
N ARG A 206 -32.81 -16.70 10.65
CA ARG A 206 -32.61 -18.13 10.92
C ARG A 206 -32.99 -19.01 9.73
N LYS A 207 -34.16 -18.75 9.11
CA LYS A 207 -34.63 -19.50 7.94
C LYS A 207 -33.67 -19.37 6.76
N VAL A 208 -33.21 -18.15 6.48
CA VAL A 208 -32.21 -17.90 5.43
C VAL A 208 -30.92 -18.65 5.73
N LEU A 209 -30.43 -18.57 6.97
CA LEU A 209 -29.20 -19.24 7.39
C LEU A 209 -29.27 -20.77 7.23
N ASP A 210 -30.39 -21.37 7.64
CA ASP A 210 -30.58 -22.82 7.51
C ASP A 210 -30.68 -23.27 6.06
N PHE A 211 -31.39 -22.49 5.22
CA PHE A 211 -31.43 -22.73 3.78
C PHE A 211 -30.05 -22.61 3.13
N THR A 212 -29.26 -21.59 3.50
CA THR A 212 -27.90 -21.39 2.97
C THR A 212 -26.99 -22.56 3.35
N ARG A 213 -27.08 -23.08 4.59
CA ARG A 213 -26.30 -24.26 5.00
C ARG A 213 -26.61 -25.48 4.14
N GLN A 214 -27.89 -25.82 3.98
CA GLN A 214 -28.31 -26.97 3.17
C GLN A 214 -27.88 -26.81 1.70
N SER A 215 -28.07 -25.60 1.15
CA SER A 215 -27.66 -25.29 -0.23
C SER A 215 -26.15 -25.39 -0.41
N PHE A 216 -25.37 -24.99 0.60
CA PHE A 216 -23.91 -25.08 0.59
C PHE A 216 -23.43 -26.54 0.65
N GLU A 217 -24.00 -27.35 1.56
CA GLU A 217 -23.71 -28.79 1.65
C GLU A 217 -24.01 -29.52 0.33
N MET A 218 -25.16 -29.23 -0.27
CA MET A 218 -25.53 -29.77 -1.57
C MET A 218 -24.57 -29.32 -2.68
N SER A 219 -24.15 -28.06 -2.65
CA SER A 219 -23.18 -27.53 -3.62
C SER A 219 -21.81 -28.21 -3.49
N LEU A 220 -21.35 -28.46 -2.26
CA LEU A 220 -20.13 -29.22 -2.01
C LEU A 220 -20.21 -30.64 -2.57
N HIS A 221 -21.33 -31.34 -2.33
CA HIS A 221 -21.54 -32.68 -2.87
C HIS A 221 -21.47 -32.70 -4.40
N PHE A 222 -22.12 -31.74 -5.09
CA PHE A 222 -22.07 -31.67 -6.55
C PHE A 222 -20.68 -31.36 -7.08
N VAL A 223 -19.94 -30.44 -6.45
CA VAL A 223 -18.57 -30.08 -6.86
C VAL A 223 -17.63 -31.27 -6.65
N GLU A 224 -17.73 -31.97 -5.52
CA GLU A 224 -16.93 -33.17 -5.25
C GLU A 224 -17.19 -34.26 -6.30
N GLU A 225 -18.45 -34.50 -6.64
CA GLU A 225 -18.83 -35.47 -7.67
C GLU A 225 -18.28 -35.08 -9.05
N GLN A 226 -18.37 -33.80 -9.42
CA GLN A 226 -17.81 -33.29 -10.67
C GLN A 226 -16.29 -33.41 -10.73
N GLU A 227 -15.57 -33.04 -9.65
CA GLU A 227 -14.12 -33.15 -9.58
C GLU A 227 -13.67 -34.62 -9.73
N ARG A 228 -14.40 -35.55 -9.11
CA ARG A 228 -14.16 -36.98 -9.27
C ARG A 228 -14.36 -37.46 -10.72
N GLN A 229 -15.47 -37.09 -11.35
CA GLN A 229 -15.74 -37.46 -12.75
C GLN A 229 -14.67 -36.91 -13.69
N VAL A 230 -14.23 -35.66 -13.49
CA VAL A 230 -13.15 -35.06 -14.29
C VAL A 230 -11.83 -35.78 -14.08
N ALA A 231 -11.50 -36.18 -12.84
CA ALA A 231 -10.30 -36.95 -12.54
C ALA A 231 -10.32 -38.33 -13.22
N GLU A 232 -11.45 -39.04 -13.19
CA GLU A 232 -11.64 -40.32 -13.87
C GLU A 232 -11.47 -40.19 -15.40
N LEU A 233 -12.05 -39.14 -16.01
CA LEU A 233 -11.87 -38.85 -17.43
C LEU A 233 -10.40 -38.55 -17.77
N ARG A 234 -9.72 -37.70 -17.00
CA ARG A 234 -8.30 -37.40 -17.23
C ARG A 234 -7.42 -38.65 -17.17
N ALA A 235 -7.64 -39.50 -16.17
CA ALA A 235 -6.88 -40.75 -16.01
C ALA A 235 -7.10 -41.73 -17.17
N THR A 236 -8.28 -41.74 -17.79
CA THR A 236 -8.56 -42.57 -18.98
C THR A 236 -7.90 -42.01 -20.24
N TYR A 237 -7.89 -40.68 -20.42
CA TYR A 237 -7.17 -40.03 -21.52
C TYR A 237 -5.65 -40.19 -21.42
N GLU A 238 -5.07 -40.05 -20.23
CA GLU A 238 -3.62 -40.21 -20.00
C GLU A 238 -3.16 -41.66 -20.28
N LYS A 239 -3.92 -42.66 -19.81
CA LYS A 239 -3.66 -44.07 -20.14
C LYS A 239 -3.80 -44.35 -21.64
N GLY A 240 -4.74 -43.69 -22.32
CA GLY A 240 -4.89 -43.81 -23.77
C GLY A 240 -3.72 -43.19 -24.55
N ALA A 241 -3.15 -42.09 -24.05
CA ALA A 241 -1.99 -41.42 -24.66
C ALA A 241 -0.69 -42.22 -24.48
N GLU A 242 -0.49 -42.89 -23.34
CA GLU A 242 0.66 -43.78 -23.11
C GLU A 242 0.62 -45.04 -24.02
N THR A 243 -0.57 -45.50 -24.40
CA THR A 243 -0.72 -46.61 -25.37
C THR A 243 -0.53 -46.23 -26.84
N HIS A 244 -0.28 -44.95 -27.14
CA HIS A 244 0.01 -44.45 -28.49
C HIS A 244 1.41 -43.82 -28.57
N GLU A 245 2.43 -44.56 -28.14
CA GLU A 245 3.80 -44.27 -28.53
C GLU A 245 3.94 -44.51 -30.06
N PRO A 246 4.36 -43.52 -30.87
CA PRO A 246 4.48 -43.72 -32.32
C PRO A 246 5.55 -44.79 -32.57
N PRO A 247 5.34 -45.72 -33.53
CA PRO A 247 6.27 -46.81 -33.76
C PRO A 247 7.65 -46.23 -34.07
N GLY A 248 8.62 -46.56 -33.21
CA GLY A 248 9.98 -46.07 -33.28
C GLY A 248 10.57 -46.24 -34.68
N THR A 249 11.18 -45.18 -35.18
CA THR A 249 12.03 -45.17 -36.37
C THR A 249 13.14 -46.21 -36.18
N ARG A 250 12.95 -47.40 -36.78
CA ARG A 250 14.02 -48.39 -36.94
C ARG A 250 15.14 -47.74 -37.75
N ASN A 251 16.23 -47.38 -37.08
CA ASN A 251 17.49 -47.04 -37.72
C ASN A 251 18.10 -48.31 -38.30
N ASP A 252 17.82 -48.60 -39.58
CA ASP A 252 18.64 -49.51 -40.37
C ASP A 252 19.98 -48.82 -40.67
N LYS A 253 21.02 -49.20 -39.92
CA LYS A 253 22.41 -48.96 -40.33
C LYS A 253 22.85 -50.10 -41.25
N PRO A 254 23.49 -49.84 -42.40
CA PRO A 254 24.00 -50.89 -43.25
C PRO A 254 25.23 -51.54 -42.59
N SER A 255 25.19 -52.87 -42.49
CA SER A 255 26.32 -53.68 -42.04
C SER A 255 27.41 -53.65 -43.11
N THR A 256 28.58 -53.13 -42.76
CA THR A 256 29.78 -53.15 -43.58
C THR A 256 30.51 -54.47 -43.36
N LYS A 257 30.68 -55.24 -44.43
CA LYS A 257 31.77 -56.20 -44.63
C LYS A 257 32.24 -56.10 -46.06
#